data_AF-A0A7G9RP78-F1
#
_entry.id   AF-A0A7G9RP78-F1
#
_cell.length_a   1.000
_cell.length_b   1.000
_cell.length_c   1.000
_cell.angle_alpha   90.00
_cell.angle_beta   90.00
_cell.angle_gamma   90.00
#
_symmetry.space_group_name_H-M   'P 1'
#
loop_
_entity.id
_entity.type
_entity.pdbx_description
1 polymer ?
#
loop_
_entity_poly.entity_id
_entity_poly.type
_entity_poly.pdbx_seq_one_letter_code
_entity_poly.pdbx_strand_id
1 'polypeptide(L)'
;MSATPALPMRDRGELLLARLIYSFHALLRQPVRDHVQTPFRLYEIPAGNAARTAPASAAVPRAQPCAIPRIIWAFWTGPTQPELIRRCFENWHAMCPGFEIRILDEQSALRYLDGIPAALDQASAPKRADWVRVELLRRHGGIWLDASTILTTSLDWAIEAQARTQSDYVGFYLEQFTSDAAYPVVENWFMAAPPGSPFIEDLQHEFTTRVVPGSNAQYLDRLREEGVYDQLRQRIFSPEYLSMHLALQYVMRTRGGYRLALQRAEDGPFLYHVAAGWNRANLKVQLMMRPAAEHLPPMVKLRKPDRKRMELYMQRGLVRADSIVGRFLGNAGTPRA
;
A
#
# COMPACT_ATOMS: atom_id res chain seq x y z
N MET A 1 -26.14 -11.57 -29.09
CA MET A 1 -24.95 -12.34 -28.66
C MET A 1 -23.73 -11.71 -29.32
N SER A 2 -23.04 -10.79 -28.66
CA SER A 2 -21.82 -10.19 -29.21
C SER A 2 -20.71 -11.24 -29.21
N ALA A 3 -20.25 -11.65 -30.39
CA ALA A 3 -19.13 -12.56 -30.53
C ALA A 3 -17.90 -11.96 -29.83
N THR A 4 -17.38 -12.66 -28.82
CA THR A 4 -16.13 -12.26 -28.16
C THR A 4 -15.02 -12.27 -29.20
N PRO A 5 -14.28 -11.16 -29.42
CA PRO A 5 -13.25 -11.12 -30.45
C PRO A 5 -12.22 -12.22 -30.24
N ALA A 6 -11.78 -12.84 -31.35
CA ALA A 6 -10.80 -13.91 -31.32
C ALA A 6 -9.50 -13.44 -30.67
N LEU A 7 -9.02 -14.15 -29.65
CA LEU A 7 -7.76 -13.80 -28.97
C LEU A 7 -6.56 -13.92 -29.92
N PRO A 8 -5.58 -13.00 -29.83
CA PRO A 8 -4.30 -13.10 -30.54
C PRO A 8 -3.60 -14.45 -30.29
N MET A 9 -2.84 -14.97 -31.26
CA MET A 9 -2.16 -16.28 -31.14
C MET A 9 -1.25 -16.38 -29.91
N ARG A 10 -0.53 -15.31 -29.57
CA ARG A 10 0.30 -15.23 -28.36
C ARG A 10 -0.50 -15.50 -27.09
N ASP A 11 -1.72 -14.97 -27.01
CA ASP A 11 -2.59 -15.12 -25.84
C ASP A 11 -3.12 -16.55 -25.72
N ARG A 12 -3.29 -17.24 -26.84
CA ARG A 12 -3.68 -18.66 -26.87
C ARG A 12 -2.57 -19.56 -26.31
N GLY A 13 -1.32 -19.32 -26.72
CA GLY A 13 -0.16 -20.05 -26.21
C GLY A 13 0.05 -19.83 -24.71
N GLU A 14 -0.04 -18.57 -24.25
CA GLU A 14 0.04 -18.21 -22.83
C GLU A 14 -1.05 -18.94 -22.01
N LEU A 15 -2.29 -18.96 -22.50
CA LEU A 15 -3.40 -19.62 -21.80
C LEU A 15 -3.28 -21.14 -21.80
N LEU A 16 -2.73 -21.75 -22.85
CA LEU A 16 -2.49 -23.19 -22.88
C LEU A 16 -1.45 -23.59 -21.83
N LEU A 17 -0.34 -22.85 -21.74
CA LEU A 17 0.65 -23.04 -20.68
C LEU A 17 0.03 -22.83 -19.29
N ALA A 18 -0.76 -21.76 -19.11
CA ALA A 18 -1.43 -21.48 -17.85
C ALA A 18 -2.41 -22.60 -17.43
N ARG A 19 -3.09 -23.24 -18.39
CA ARG A 19 -3.96 -24.41 -18.12
C ARG A 19 -3.17 -25.63 -17.67
N LEU A 20 -2.02 -25.91 -18.30
CA LEU A 20 -1.15 -27.01 -17.89
C LEU A 20 -0.65 -26.80 -16.46
N ILE A 21 -0.18 -25.60 -16.15
CA ILE A 21 0.27 -25.21 -14.80
C ILE A 21 -0.89 -25.31 -13.80
N TYR A 22 -2.08 -24.81 -14.16
CA TYR A 22 -3.27 -24.90 -13.32
C TYR A 22 -3.63 -26.35 -13.01
N SER A 23 -3.71 -27.22 -14.01
CA SER A 23 -4.02 -28.64 -13.82
C SER A 23 -2.99 -29.35 -12.95
N PHE A 24 -1.70 -29.06 -13.15
CA PHE A 24 -0.61 -29.60 -12.34
C PHE A 24 -0.76 -29.21 -10.85
N HIS A 25 -0.94 -27.93 -10.55
CA HIS A 25 -1.13 -27.48 -9.17
C HIS A 25 -2.46 -27.88 -8.56
N ALA A 26 -3.51 -28.03 -9.38
CA ALA A 26 -4.79 -28.54 -8.94
C ALA A 26 -4.70 -30.00 -8.47
N LEU A 27 -3.82 -30.80 -9.10
CA LEU A 27 -3.53 -32.17 -8.70
C LEU A 27 -2.68 -32.24 -7.41
N LEU A 28 -1.61 -31.42 -7.33
CA LEU A 28 -0.72 -31.42 -6.17
C LEU A 28 -1.41 -30.98 -4.87
N ARG A 29 -2.40 -30.09 -4.96
CA ARG A 29 -3.14 -29.51 -3.82
C ARG A 29 -2.25 -28.96 -2.69
N GLN A 30 -1.00 -28.62 -2.99
CA GLN A 30 -0.07 -28.08 -2.02
C GLN A 30 -0.45 -26.63 -1.69
N PRO A 31 -0.87 -26.33 -0.44
CA PRO A 31 -1.26 -24.98 -0.06
C PRO A 31 -0.08 -24.01 -0.17
N VAL A 32 -0.37 -22.72 -0.32
CA VAL A 32 0.66 -21.68 -0.21
C VAL A 32 1.33 -21.69 1.16
N ARG A 33 2.45 -20.97 1.29
CA ARG A 33 3.17 -20.84 2.56
C ARG A 33 2.27 -20.23 3.64
N ASP A 34 2.27 -20.83 4.84
CA ASP A 34 1.62 -20.24 6.01
C ASP A 34 2.31 -18.95 6.43
N HIS A 35 1.49 -17.97 6.80
CA HIS A 35 1.93 -16.74 7.43
C HIS A 35 2.25 -16.98 8.90
N VAL A 36 3.43 -16.52 9.31
CA VAL A 36 3.80 -16.44 10.73
C VAL A 36 3.58 -15.01 11.17
N GLN A 37 2.62 -14.80 12.06
CA GLN A 37 2.30 -13.47 12.56
C GLN A 37 3.51 -12.83 13.25
N THR A 38 3.93 -11.69 12.74
CA THR A 38 4.96 -10.85 13.36
C THR A 38 4.33 -9.56 13.89
N PRO A 39 4.65 -9.11 15.12
CA PRO A 39 4.08 -7.90 15.66
C PRO A 39 4.66 -6.65 14.99
N PHE A 40 3.87 -5.59 14.91
CA PHE A 40 4.38 -4.24 14.63
C PHE A 40 5.38 -3.85 15.71
N ARG A 41 6.58 -3.44 15.28
CA ARG A 41 7.64 -2.94 16.16
C ARG A 41 7.59 -1.43 16.21
N LEU A 42 7.81 -0.87 17.40
CA LEU A 42 7.92 0.57 17.56
C LEU A 42 9.33 1.03 17.14
N TYR A 43 9.38 1.98 16.23
CA TYR A 43 10.57 2.73 15.83
C TYR A 43 10.46 4.14 16.38
N GLU A 44 11.39 4.51 17.24
CA GLU A 44 11.53 5.88 17.74
C GLU A 44 12.53 6.62 16.87
N ILE A 45 12.01 7.46 15.97
CA ILE A 45 12.83 8.28 15.09
C ILE A 45 13.35 9.46 15.92
N PRO A 46 14.68 9.61 16.09
CA PRO A 46 15.24 10.65 16.94
C PRO A 46 14.93 12.04 16.35
N ALA A 47 14.78 13.06 17.20
CA ALA A 47 14.59 14.43 16.73
C ALA A 47 15.82 14.89 15.94
N GLY A 48 15.58 15.44 14.74
CA GLY A 48 16.61 15.98 13.87
C GLY A 48 17.22 17.26 14.43
N ASN A 49 18.42 17.63 13.96
CA ASN A 49 19.15 18.80 14.44
C ASN A 49 18.38 20.13 14.26
N ALA A 50 17.49 20.22 13.26
CA ALA A 50 16.64 21.39 13.04
C ALA A 50 15.55 21.58 14.13
N ALA A 51 15.14 20.50 14.82
CA ALA A 51 14.21 20.57 15.94
C ALA A 51 14.90 20.91 17.28
N ARG A 52 16.24 20.78 17.36
CA ARG A 52 17.03 21.06 18.58
C ARG A 52 17.36 22.54 18.78
N THR A 53 17.08 23.41 17.79
CA THR A 53 17.35 24.86 17.86
C THR A 53 16.19 25.66 18.47
N ALA A 54 15.03 25.04 18.70
CA ALA A 54 14.05 25.59 19.63
C ALA A 54 14.66 25.55 21.05
N PRO A 55 14.51 26.61 21.87
CA PRO A 55 15.08 26.61 23.21
C PRO A 55 14.59 25.35 23.95
N ALA A 56 15.48 24.74 24.73
CA ALA A 56 15.20 23.61 25.59
C ALA A 56 14.20 24.03 26.70
N SER A 57 12.97 24.29 26.29
CA SER A 57 11.81 24.36 27.16
C SER A 57 11.60 22.95 27.69
N ALA A 58 11.46 22.84 29.01
CA ALA A 58 11.18 21.61 29.73
C ALA A 58 10.27 20.70 28.90
N ALA A 59 10.65 19.43 28.75
CA ALA A 59 9.94 18.44 27.93
C ALA A 59 8.43 18.56 28.19
N VAL A 60 7.72 19.24 27.29
CA VAL A 60 6.27 19.33 27.36
C VAL A 60 5.78 17.89 27.27
N PRO A 61 4.98 17.40 28.24
CA PRO A 61 4.45 16.05 28.16
C PRO A 61 3.77 15.89 26.81
N ARG A 62 4.28 14.99 25.97
CA ARG A 62 3.72 14.75 24.65
C ARG A 62 2.27 14.30 24.85
N ALA A 63 1.32 15.04 24.30
CA ALA A 63 -0.08 14.66 24.36
C ALA A 63 -0.24 13.24 23.80
N GLN A 64 -1.04 12.41 24.46
CA GLN A 64 -1.33 11.07 23.94
C GLN A 64 -1.96 11.19 22.56
N PRO A 65 -1.50 10.40 21.58
CA PRO A 65 -2.09 10.43 20.25
C PRO A 65 -3.55 10.00 20.35
N CYS A 66 -4.44 10.71 19.65
CA CYS A 66 -5.82 10.25 19.46
C CYS A 66 -5.84 8.83 18.86
N ALA A 67 -6.95 8.11 18.99
CA ALA A 67 -7.12 6.84 18.30
C ALA A 67 -7.21 7.07 16.79
N ILE A 68 -6.71 6.12 15.99
CA ILE A 68 -6.91 6.11 14.53
C ILE A 68 -8.42 5.96 14.25
N PRO A 69 -9.06 6.92 13.54
CA PRO A 69 -10.46 6.80 13.15
C PRO A 69 -10.71 5.57 12.26
N ARG A 70 -11.88 4.94 12.41
CA ARG A 70 -12.31 3.79 11.58
C ARG A 70 -12.78 4.23 10.19
N ILE A 71 -11.88 4.89 9.45
CA ILE A 71 -12.12 5.37 8.09
C ILE A 71 -11.05 4.77 7.18
N ILE A 72 -11.48 4.14 6.08
CA ILE A 72 -10.60 3.65 5.02
C ILE A 72 -10.73 4.58 3.82
N TRP A 73 -9.62 5.18 3.42
CA TRP A 73 -9.50 6.08 2.29
C TRP A 73 -8.87 5.37 1.09
N ALA A 74 -9.47 5.57 -0.08
CA ALA A 74 -8.86 5.25 -1.36
C ALA A 74 -9.17 6.37 -2.37
N PHE A 75 -8.33 6.49 -3.40
CA PHE A 75 -8.51 7.45 -4.48
C PHE A 75 -8.36 6.78 -5.83
N TRP A 76 -9.27 7.06 -6.76
CA TRP A 76 -9.30 6.49 -8.10
C TRP A 76 -9.69 7.54 -9.15
N THR A 77 -8.82 7.76 -10.12
CA THR A 77 -9.00 8.77 -11.19
C THR A 77 -9.34 8.16 -12.55
N GLY A 78 -9.49 6.84 -12.64
CA GLY A 78 -9.84 6.17 -13.89
C GLY A 78 -11.35 6.26 -14.19
N PRO A 79 -11.75 6.35 -15.47
CA PRO A 79 -13.17 6.48 -15.85
C PRO A 79 -13.99 5.25 -15.48
N THR A 80 -13.34 4.08 -15.41
CA THR A 80 -13.93 2.82 -14.96
C THR A 80 -12.97 2.11 -14.02
N GLN A 81 -13.53 1.40 -13.04
CA GLN A 81 -12.76 0.52 -12.17
C GLN A 81 -12.64 -0.85 -12.84
N PRO A 82 -11.43 -1.38 -13.06
CA PRO A 82 -11.24 -2.75 -13.52
C PRO A 82 -11.91 -3.73 -12.55
N GLU A 83 -12.37 -4.86 -13.07
CA GLU A 83 -13.12 -5.85 -12.30
C GLU A 83 -12.36 -6.36 -11.07
N LEU A 84 -11.03 -6.53 -11.20
CA LEU A 84 -10.18 -6.90 -10.08
C LEU A 84 -10.22 -5.86 -8.95
N ILE A 85 -10.23 -4.57 -9.30
CA ILE A 85 -10.26 -3.47 -8.33
C ILE A 85 -11.63 -3.38 -7.66
N ARG A 86 -12.70 -3.50 -8.44
CA ARG A 86 -14.07 -3.55 -7.94
C ARG A 86 -14.24 -4.66 -6.90
N ARG A 87 -13.71 -5.86 -7.18
CA ARG A 87 -13.71 -7.00 -6.24
C ARG A 87 -12.86 -6.74 -4.98
N CYS A 88 -11.76 -6.00 -5.09
CA CYS A 88 -11.00 -5.60 -3.91
C CYS A 88 -11.86 -4.71 -3.00
N PHE A 89 -12.59 -3.73 -3.55
CA PHE A 89 -13.49 -2.90 -2.76
C PHE A 89 -14.65 -3.68 -2.13
N GLU A 90 -15.27 -4.61 -2.86
CA GLU A 90 -16.28 -5.52 -2.30
C GLU A 90 -15.70 -6.35 -1.14
N ASN A 91 -14.49 -6.87 -1.32
CA ASN A 91 -13.76 -7.58 -0.27
C ASN A 91 -13.51 -6.69 0.95
N TRP A 92 -13.19 -5.40 0.78
CA TRP A 92 -13.00 -4.50 1.91
C TRP A 92 -14.28 -4.29 2.71
N HIS A 93 -15.41 -4.06 2.02
CA HIS A 93 -16.71 -3.95 2.68
C HIS A 93 -17.08 -5.22 3.46
N ALA A 94 -16.76 -6.41 2.91
CA ALA A 94 -17.00 -7.67 3.58
C ALA A 94 -16.09 -7.89 4.80
N MET A 95 -14.80 -7.51 4.72
CA MET A 95 -13.82 -7.73 5.78
C MET A 95 -13.85 -6.66 6.87
N CYS A 96 -14.32 -5.45 6.57
CA CYS A 96 -14.30 -4.30 7.46
C CYS A 96 -15.70 -3.68 7.66
N PRO A 97 -16.72 -4.42 8.13
CA PRO A 97 -18.09 -3.91 8.25
C PRO A 97 -18.22 -2.76 9.28
N GLY A 98 -17.26 -2.65 10.21
CA GLY A 98 -17.20 -1.57 11.20
C GLY A 98 -16.45 -0.31 10.73
N PHE A 99 -15.97 -0.27 9.48
CA PHE A 99 -15.24 0.88 8.94
C PHE A 99 -16.10 1.66 7.96
N GLU A 100 -15.96 2.97 7.97
CA GLU A 100 -16.43 3.82 6.89
C GLU A 100 -15.44 3.75 5.72
N ILE A 101 -15.87 3.21 4.58
CA ILE A 101 -15.01 3.06 3.40
C ILE A 101 -15.34 4.16 2.39
N ARG A 102 -14.37 5.03 2.13
CA ARG A 102 -14.47 6.19 1.24
C ARG A 102 -13.56 5.99 0.02
N ILE A 103 -14.16 5.52 -1.07
CA ILE A 103 -13.50 5.40 -2.37
C ILE A 103 -13.78 6.68 -3.15
N LEU A 104 -12.77 7.55 -3.20
CA LEU A 104 -12.90 8.90 -3.74
C LEU A 104 -12.40 8.98 -5.18
N ASP A 105 -12.94 9.95 -5.89
CA ASP A 105 -12.46 10.45 -7.18
C ASP A 105 -12.13 11.95 -7.04
N GLU A 106 -11.78 12.59 -8.15
CA GLU A 106 -11.42 14.02 -8.20
C GLU A 106 -12.49 14.92 -7.58
N GLN A 107 -13.77 14.63 -7.80
CA GLN A 107 -14.87 15.48 -7.37
C GLN A 107 -15.26 15.20 -5.91
N SER A 108 -15.41 13.93 -5.55
CA SER A 108 -15.81 13.51 -4.21
C SER A 108 -14.71 13.77 -3.17
N ALA A 109 -13.43 13.82 -3.58
CA ALA A 109 -12.34 14.22 -2.70
C ALA A 109 -12.50 15.66 -2.18
N LEU A 110 -13.10 16.57 -2.96
CA LEU A 110 -13.33 17.97 -2.57
C LEU A 110 -14.37 18.14 -1.44
N ARG A 111 -15.07 17.08 -1.04
CA ARG A 111 -15.91 17.11 0.17
C ARG A 111 -15.10 17.07 1.47
N TYR A 112 -13.84 16.65 1.37
CA TYR A 112 -12.94 16.44 2.51
C TYR A 112 -11.68 17.31 2.44
N LEU A 113 -11.50 18.02 1.32
CA LEU A 113 -10.33 18.80 0.98
C LEU A 113 -10.76 20.19 0.51
N ASP A 114 -10.04 21.24 0.89
CA ASP A 114 -10.34 22.61 0.43
C ASP A 114 -10.05 22.82 -1.06
N GLY A 115 -9.33 21.89 -1.67
CA GLY A 115 -8.92 21.89 -3.07
C GLY A 115 -7.75 20.95 -3.29
N ILE A 116 -7.53 20.56 -4.55
CA ILE A 116 -6.28 19.90 -4.97
C ILE A 116 -5.41 20.97 -5.62
N PRO A 117 -4.13 21.13 -5.24
CA PRO A 117 -3.24 22.14 -5.81
C PRO A 117 -3.21 22.07 -7.34
N ALA A 118 -3.38 23.22 -8.00
CA ALA A 118 -3.36 23.30 -9.47
C ALA A 118 -2.04 22.78 -10.09
N ALA A 119 -0.94 22.85 -9.33
CA ALA A 119 0.34 22.23 -9.70
C ALA A 119 0.24 20.71 -9.95
N LEU A 120 -0.82 20.05 -9.48
CA LEU A 120 -1.10 18.63 -9.68
C LEU A 120 -2.05 18.34 -10.85
N ASP A 121 -2.53 19.34 -11.59
CA ASP A 121 -3.45 19.11 -12.71
C ASP A 121 -2.77 18.42 -13.89
N GLN A 122 -1.48 18.67 -14.07
CA GLN A 122 -0.63 17.99 -15.07
C GLN A 122 0.26 16.90 -14.45
N ALA A 123 0.09 16.62 -13.15
CA ALA A 123 0.85 15.58 -12.48
C ALA A 123 0.38 14.18 -12.88
N SER A 124 1.27 13.20 -12.73
CA SER A 124 0.88 11.80 -12.92
C SER A 124 -0.15 11.38 -11.86
N ALA A 125 -1.06 10.47 -12.23
CA ALA A 125 -2.07 9.95 -11.30
C ALA A 125 -1.48 9.43 -9.96
N PRO A 126 -0.32 8.73 -9.92
CA PRO A 126 0.33 8.36 -8.66
C PRO A 126 0.72 9.57 -7.80
N LYS A 127 1.35 10.60 -8.39
CA LYS A 127 1.75 11.80 -7.64
C LYS A 127 0.54 12.56 -7.08
N ARG A 128 -0.56 12.60 -7.85
CA ARG A 128 -1.82 13.19 -7.41
C ARG A 128 -2.44 12.40 -6.25
N ALA A 129 -2.50 11.07 -6.37
CA ALA A 129 -2.95 10.19 -5.30
C ALA A 129 -2.08 10.28 -4.04
N ASP A 130 -0.76 10.43 -4.20
CA ASP A 130 0.19 10.61 -3.11
C ASP A 130 -0.11 11.88 -2.29
N TRP A 131 -0.44 13.00 -2.96
CA TRP A 131 -0.84 14.22 -2.26
C TRP A 131 -2.20 14.07 -1.57
N VAL A 132 -3.21 13.57 -2.28
CA VAL A 132 -4.57 13.35 -1.74
C VAL A 132 -4.51 12.45 -0.50
N ARG A 133 -3.71 11.38 -0.55
CA ARG A 133 -3.48 10.46 0.59
C ARG A 133 -3.03 11.21 1.83
N VAL A 134 -1.95 11.95 1.70
CA VAL A 134 -1.32 12.57 2.87
C VAL A 134 -2.16 13.73 3.39
N GLU A 135 -2.83 14.49 2.52
CA GLU A 135 -3.73 15.56 2.95
C GLU A 135 -4.98 15.04 3.67
N LEU A 136 -5.58 13.93 3.20
CA LEU A 136 -6.70 13.30 3.91
C LEU A 136 -6.29 12.81 5.29
N LEU A 137 -5.15 12.12 5.40
CA LEU A 137 -4.64 11.64 6.67
C LEU A 137 -4.28 12.79 7.62
N ARG A 138 -3.71 13.88 7.10
CA ARG A 138 -3.37 15.06 7.90
C ARG A 138 -4.63 15.66 8.55
N ARG A 139 -5.69 15.86 7.75
CA ARG A 139 -6.93 16.49 8.21
C ARG A 139 -7.80 15.58 9.08
N HIS A 140 -7.93 14.32 8.69
CA HIS A 140 -8.97 13.43 9.21
C HIS A 140 -8.43 12.20 9.93
N GLY A 141 -7.13 11.93 9.82
CA GLY A 141 -6.56 10.63 10.19
C GLY A 141 -7.21 9.48 9.39
N GLY A 142 -7.14 8.29 9.97
CA GLY A 142 -7.72 7.07 9.42
C GLY A 142 -6.67 6.21 8.73
N ILE A 143 -7.10 5.41 7.77
CA ILE A 143 -6.27 4.44 7.07
C ILE A 143 -6.36 4.69 5.57
N TRP A 144 -5.26 5.07 4.94
CA TRP A 144 -5.14 4.96 3.49
C TRP A 144 -4.86 3.51 3.10
N LEU A 145 -5.55 3.05 2.06
CA LEU A 145 -5.28 1.77 1.42
C LEU A 145 -5.33 1.88 -0.10
N ASP A 146 -4.27 1.44 -0.77
CA ASP A 146 -4.26 1.33 -2.23
C ASP A 146 -5.30 0.32 -2.72
N ALA A 147 -6.09 0.71 -3.72
CA ALA A 147 -7.22 -0.04 -4.30
C ALA A 147 -6.95 -1.48 -4.78
N SER A 148 -5.68 -1.87 -4.90
CA SER A 148 -5.26 -3.19 -5.36
C SER A 148 -4.72 -4.03 -4.20
N THR A 149 -5.51 -4.12 -3.14
CA THR A 149 -5.18 -4.85 -1.92
C THR A 149 -6.30 -5.82 -1.59
N ILE A 150 -5.95 -7.06 -1.30
CA ILE A 150 -6.89 -8.10 -0.87
C ILE A 150 -6.80 -8.19 0.64
N LEU A 151 -7.88 -7.97 1.37
CA LEU A 151 -7.96 -8.19 2.80
C LEU A 151 -8.38 -9.63 3.11
N THR A 152 -7.71 -10.23 4.08
CA THR A 152 -8.06 -11.57 4.61
C THR A 152 -8.66 -11.51 6.01
N THR A 153 -8.55 -10.34 6.65
CA THR A 153 -9.14 -9.99 7.95
C THR A 153 -9.42 -8.49 7.99
N SER A 154 -10.15 -8.04 9.01
CA SER A 154 -10.42 -6.62 9.28
C SER A 154 -9.14 -5.83 9.52
N LEU A 155 -9.15 -4.52 9.26
CA LEU A 155 -8.04 -3.61 9.55
C LEU A 155 -7.95 -3.17 11.03
N ASP A 156 -8.75 -3.77 11.91
CA ASP A 156 -8.73 -3.49 13.35
C ASP A 156 -7.34 -3.62 13.98
N TRP A 157 -6.52 -4.55 13.46
CA TRP A 157 -5.14 -4.74 13.91
C TRP A 157 -4.28 -3.47 13.82
N ALA A 158 -4.60 -2.53 12.92
CA ALA A 158 -3.86 -1.27 12.78
C ALA A 158 -4.17 -0.33 13.95
N ILE A 159 -5.43 -0.28 14.38
CA ILE A 159 -5.89 0.50 15.53
C ILE A 159 -5.33 -0.13 16.81
N GLU A 160 -5.39 -1.45 16.93
CA GLU A 160 -4.81 -2.20 18.06
C GLU A 160 -3.29 -2.03 18.15
N ALA A 161 -2.59 -2.04 17.00
CA ALA A 161 -1.16 -1.77 16.97
C ALA A 161 -0.88 -0.36 17.49
N GLN A 162 -1.59 0.66 17.00
CA GLN A 162 -1.43 2.04 17.46
C GLN A 162 -1.70 2.19 18.96
N ALA A 163 -2.77 1.60 19.47
CA ALA A 163 -3.10 1.63 20.88
C ALA A 163 -2.03 0.93 21.74
N ARG A 164 -1.48 -0.20 21.29
CA ARG A 164 -0.41 -0.91 22.01
C ARG A 164 0.90 -0.12 22.03
N THR A 165 1.27 0.50 20.92
CA THR A 165 2.58 1.17 20.78
C THR A 165 2.53 2.67 21.11
N GLN A 166 1.34 3.25 21.26
CA GLN A 166 1.12 4.69 21.41
C GLN A 166 1.87 5.45 20.31
N SER A 167 1.71 5.01 19.05
CA SER A 167 2.45 5.52 17.91
C SER A 167 1.70 6.64 17.18
N ASP A 168 2.46 7.50 16.50
CA ASP A 168 1.95 8.56 15.63
C ASP A 168 1.54 8.02 14.25
N TYR A 169 1.96 6.80 13.92
CA TYR A 169 1.77 6.18 12.62
C TYR A 169 1.86 4.66 12.74
N VAL A 170 1.09 3.95 11.92
CA VAL A 170 1.18 2.51 11.71
C VAL A 170 1.33 2.25 10.21
N GLY A 171 2.31 1.44 9.83
CA GLY A 171 2.52 1.11 8.43
C GLY A 171 3.54 0.01 8.18
N PHE A 172 3.91 -0.16 6.93
CA PHE A 172 4.86 -1.18 6.51
C PHE A 172 6.15 -0.53 5.99
N TYR A 173 7.24 -1.28 6.02
CA TYR A 173 8.49 -0.89 5.39
C TYR A 173 9.01 -2.02 4.48
N LEU A 174 9.84 -1.66 3.50
CA LEU A 174 10.53 -2.62 2.63
C LEU A 174 11.95 -2.88 3.15
N GLU A 175 12.20 -4.09 3.62
CA GLU A 175 13.55 -4.51 4.04
C GLU A 175 14.53 -4.48 2.88
N GLN A 176 14.12 -4.91 1.69
CA GLN A 176 15.00 -4.90 0.51
C GLN A 176 15.49 -3.49 0.12
N PHE A 177 14.76 -2.43 0.50
CA PHE A 177 15.14 -1.03 0.25
C PHE A 177 15.85 -0.39 1.44
N THR A 178 15.75 -0.98 2.64
CA THR A 178 16.30 -0.44 3.87
C THR A 178 17.74 -0.90 4.04
N SER A 179 18.71 0.01 3.98
CA SER A 179 20.11 -0.24 4.38
C SER A 179 20.41 0.30 5.78
N ASP A 180 19.63 1.27 6.26
CA ASP A 180 19.76 1.89 7.57
C ASP A 180 18.50 1.61 8.39
N ALA A 181 18.61 0.65 9.32
CA ALA A 181 17.48 0.18 10.13
C ALA A 181 16.92 1.25 11.08
N ALA A 182 17.68 2.32 11.37
CA ALA A 182 17.17 3.44 12.16
C ALA A 182 16.15 4.30 11.37
N TYR A 183 16.17 4.21 10.04
CA TYR A 183 15.26 4.94 9.15
C TYR A 183 14.69 4.00 8.08
N PRO A 184 13.80 3.06 8.44
CA PRO A 184 13.24 2.10 7.49
C PRO A 184 12.59 2.78 6.29
N VAL A 185 12.69 2.17 5.10
CA VAL A 185 12.02 2.67 3.90
C VAL A 185 10.53 2.33 3.98
N VAL A 186 9.76 3.26 4.57
CA VAL A 186 8.31 3.15 4.77
C VAL A 186 7.57 3.17 3.44
N GLU A 187 6.60 2.26 3.32
CA GLU A 187 5.69 2.15 2.19
C GLU A 187 4.52 3.12 2.32
N ASN A 188 4.09 3.68 1.19
CA ASN A 188 2.98 4.64 1.16
C ASN A 188 1.66 4.03 0.67
N TRP A 189 1.64 2.78 0.20
CA TRP A 189 0.40 2.13 -0.26
C TRP A 189 -0.56 1.75 0.88
N PHE A 190 -0.06 1.71 2.12
CA PHE A 190 -0.84 1.62 3.35
C PHE A 190 -0.27 2.62 4.34
N MET A 191 -1.13 3.48 4.90
CA MET A 191 -0.74 4.49 5.86
C MET A 191 -1.88 4.68 6.87
N ALA A 192 -1.65 4.35 8.13
CA ALA A 192 -2.64 4.53 9.18
C ALA A 192 -2.12 5.53 10.21
N ALA A 193 -2.90 6.57 10.51
CA ALA A 193 -2.48 7.62 11.42
C ALA A 193 -3.68 8.23 12.17
N PRO A 194 -3.48 8.67 13.42
CA PRO A 194 -4.46 9.49 14.10
C PRO A 194 -4.51 10.90 13.49
N PRO A 195 -5.62 11.62 13.65
CA PRO A 195 -5.69 13.02 13.26
C PRO A 195 -4.64 13.83 14.03
N GLY A 196 -3.99 14.78 13.35
CA GLY A 196 -2.92 15.60 13.95
C GLY A 196 -1.61 14.85 14.20
N SER A 197 -1.38 13.70 13.55
CA SER A 197 -0.10 13.00 13.63
C SER A 197 1.06 13.91 13.19
N PRO A 198 2.07 14.17 14.05
CA PRO A 198 3.19 15.05 13.71
C PRO A 198 3.97 14.54 12.49
N PHE A 199 4.06 13.22 12.34
CA PHE A 199 4.71 12.60 11.18
C PHE A 199 3.97 12.91 9.88
N ILE A 200 2.64 12.84 9.89
CA ILE A 200 1.82 13.12 8.71
C ILE A 200 1.78 14.62 8.40
N GLU A 201 1.72 15.48 9.42
CA GLU A 201 1.84 16.94 9.26
C GLU A 201 3.16 17.31 8.59
N ASP A 202 4.27 16.77 9.08
CA ASP A 202 5.58 17.06 8.52
C ASP A 202 5.75 16.52 7.10
N LEU A 203 5.28 15.29 6.85
CA LEU A 203 5.27 14.69 5.52
C LEU A 203 4.42 15.49 4.53
N GLN A 204 3.24 15.93 4.95
CA GLN A 204 2.36 16.74 4.11
C GLN A 204 3.05 18.05 3.74
N HIS A 205 3.64 18.73 4.73
CA HIS A 205 4.33 19.99 4.50
C HIS A 205 5.49 19.80 3.52
N GLU A 206 6.31 18.76 3.71
CA GLU A 206 7.40 18.42 2.78
C GLU A 206 6.88 18.16 1.36
N PHE A 207 5.86 17.31 1.24
CA PHE A 207 5.33 16.93 -0.06
C PHE A 207 4.70 18.13 -0.77
N THR A 208 3.91 18.93 -0.07
CA THR A 208 3.22 20.11 -0.63
C THR A 208 4.18 21.25 -0.98
N THR A 209 5.19 21.52 -0.16
CA THR A 209 6.08 22.68 -0.38
C THR A 209 7.28 22.36 -1.26
N ARG A 210 7.76 21.11 -1.24
CA ARG A 210 8.96 20.73 -1.98
C ARG A 210 8.64 19.78 -3.12
N VAL A 211 7.76 18.79 -2.98
CA VAL A 211 7.51 17.83 -4.07
C VAL A 211 6.49 18.36 -5.10
N VAL A 212 5.38 18.94 -4.66
CA VAL A 212 4.27 19.38 -5.52
C VAL A 212 4.66 20.49 -6.52
N PRO A 213 5.43 21.55 -6.16
CA PRO A 213 5.64 22.69 -7.07
C PRO A 213 6.44 22.38 -8.34
N GLY A 214 7.18 21.27 -8.37
CA GLY A 214 8.01 20.88 -9.51
C GLY A 214 7.76 19.45 -9.97
N SER A 215 8.52 18.98 -10.94
CA SER A 215 8.56 17.57 -11.34
C SER A 215 9.25 16.72 -10.27
N ASN A 216 9.08 15.39 -10.34
CA ASN A 216 9.83 14.49 -9.46
C ASN A 216 11.34 14.63 -9.69
N ALA A 217 11.78 14.80 -10.94
CA ALA A 217 13.19 15.03 -11.26
C ALA A 217 13.74 16.29 -10.57
N GLN A 218 13.01 17.40 -10.61
CA GLN A 218 13.42 18.65 -9.94
C GLN A 218 13.46 18.53 -8.41
N TYR A 219 12.65 17.65 -7.82
CA TYR A 219 12.78 17.34 -6.40
C TYR A 219 14.07 16.55 -6.12
N LEU A 220 14.38 15.53 -6.94
CA LEU A 220 15.61 14.76 -6.81
C LEU A 220 16.86 15.61 -7.01
N ASP A 221 16.86 16.53 -7.98
CA ASP A 221 17.99 17.44 -8.24
C ASP A 221 18.28 18.32 -7.03
N ARG A 222 17.25 18.90 -6.39
CA ARG A 222 17.43 19.65 -5.14
C ARG A 222 18.02 18.80 -4.01
N LEU A 223 17.57 17.55 -3.85
CA LEU A 223 18.15 16.64 -2.84
C LEU A 223 19.63 16.33 -3.12
N ARG A 224 20.05 16.32 -4.40
CA ARG A 224 21.45 16.14 -4.80
C ARG A 224 22.27 17.39 -4.51
N GLU A 225 21.74 18.57 -4.84
CA GLU A 225 22.35 19.87 -4.54
C GLU A 225 22.56 20.07 -3.04
N GLU A 226 21.61 19.61 -2.22
CA GLU A 226 21.70 19.61 -0.75
C GLU A 226 22.65 18.54 -0.19
N GLY A 227 23.17 17.63 -1.04
CA GLY A 227 24.09 16.55 -0.62
C GLY A 227 23.44 15.44 0.21
N VAL A 228 22.11 15.39 0.31
CA VAL A 228 21.38 14.41 1.13
C VAL A 228 20.86 13.21 0.34
N TYR A 229 20.78 13.33 -1.00
CA TYR A 229 20.12 12.34 -1.87
C TYR A 229 20.56 10.89 -1.63
N ASP A 230 21.86 10.60 -1.57
CA ASP A 230 22.35 9.22 -1.43
C ASP A 230 21.96 8.58 -0.09
N GLN A 231 21.95 9.37 0.98
CA GLN A 231 21.50 8.92 2.29
C GLN A 231 20.00 8.61 2.29
N LEU A 232 19.19 9.48 1.66
CA LEU A 232 17.73 9.31 1.59
C LEU A 232 17.34 8.13 0.68
N ARG A 233 18.06 7.94 -0.43
CA ARG A 233 17.74 6.92 -1.42
C ARG A 233 17.89 5.51 -0.86
N GLN A 234 18.87 5.26 0.01
CA GLN A 234 19.22 3.91 0.47
C GLN A 234 19.31 2.95 -0.73
N ARG A 235 18.55 1.85 -0.73
CA ARG A 235 18.50 0.87 -1.84
C ARG A 235 17.27 1.04 -2.75
N ILE A 236 16.63 2.22 -2.77
CA ILE A 236 15.48 2.49 -3.65
C ILE A 236 15.93 2.52 -5.11
N PHE A 237 15.48 1.54 -5.91
CA PHE A 237 15.92 1.36 -7.31
C PHE A 237 15.22 2.27 -8.34
N SER A 238 14.09 2.90 -8.00
CA SER A 238 13.35 3.79 -8.91
C SER A 238 12.91 5.10 -8.23
N PRO A 239 13.85 5.92 -7.76
CA PRO A 239 13.57 7.09 -6.92
C PRO A 239 12.72 8.16 -7.61
N GLU A 240 12.82 8.31 -8.94
CA GLU A 240 12.00 9.24 -9.72
C GLU A 240 10.50 8.92 -9.67
N TYR A 241 10.16 7.64 -9.50
CA TYR A 241 8.78 7.18 -9.34
C TYR A 241 8.33 7.16 -7.86
N LEU A 242 9.29 7.25 -6.94
CA LEU A 242 9.10 7.04 -5.51
C LEU A 242 9.44 8.31 -4.70
N SER A 243 9.09 9.49 -5.24
CA SER A 243 9.33 10.78 -4.58
C SER A 243 8.71 10.85 -3.17
N MET A 244 7.56 10.20 -2.95
CA MET A 244 6.97 10.05 -1.61
C MET A 244 7.89 9.28 -0.64
N HIS A 245 8.60 8.25 -1.10
CA HIS A 245 9.53 7.51 -0.24
C HIS A 245 10.73 8.36 0.14
N LEU A 246 11.21 9.20 -0.79
CA LEU A 246 12.26 10.17 -0.49
C LEU A 246 11.77 11.27 0.46
N ALA A 247 10.53 11.73 0.33
CA ALA A 247 9.93 12.70 1.26
C ALA A 247 9.79 12.10 2.67
N LEU A 248 9.31 10.86 2.79
CA LEU A 248 9.27 10.10 4.04
C LEU A 248 10.67 10.01 4.68
N GLN A 249 11.67 9.61 3.89
CA GLN A 249 13.07 9.53 4.36
C GLN A 249 13.61 10.90 4.79
N TYR A 250 13.30 11.95 4.03
CA TYR A 250 13.70 13.32 4.34
C TYR A 250 13.16 13.72 5.71
N VAL A 251 11.84 13.65 5.92
CA VAL A 251 11.24 14.12 7.18
C VAL A 251 11.67 13.28 8.38
N MET A 252 11.86 11.97 8.23
CA MET A 252 12.39 11.13 9.31
C MET A 252 13.81 11.54 9.72
N ARG A 253 14.67 11.92 8.77
CA ARG A 253 16.07 12.23 9.05
C ARG A 253 16.32 13.69 9.44
N THR A 254 15.54 14.63 8.91
CA THR A 254 15.78 16.07 9.12
C THR A 254 14.96 16.67 10.25
N ARG A 255 13.72 16.18 10.46
CA ARG A 255 12.80 16.67 11.49
C ARG A 255 12.70 15.68 12.64
N GLY A 256 12.38 14.43 12.34
CA GLY A 256 12.37 13.32 13.29
C GLY A 256 11.45 13.54 14.50
N GLY A 257 11.70 12.83 15.60
CA GLY A 257 10.87 12.91 16.80
C GLY A 257 9.54 12.17 16.67
N TYR A 258 9.50 11.09 15.88
CA TYR A 258 8.29 10.33 15.59
C TYR A 258 8.29 8.95 16.23
N ARG A 259 7.10 8.45 16.53
CA ARG A 259 6.87 7.08 16.97
C ARG A 259 6.15 6.31 15.86
N LEU A 260 6.85 5.45 15.16
CA LEU A 260 6.30 4.70 14.02
C LEU A 260 6.16 3.23 14.40
N ALA A 261 4.94 2.68 14.38
CA ALA A 261 4.73 1.24 14.51
C ALA A 261 4.83 0.60 13.11
N LEU A 262 5.92 -0.11 12.85
CA LEU A 262 6.22 -0.65 11.53
C LEU A 262 6.36 -2.17 11.54
N GLN A 263 5.91 -2.79 10.45
CA GLN A 263 6.15 -4.21 10.16
C GLN A 263 6.81 -4.34 8.78
N ARG A 264 7.67 -5.36 8.63
CA ARG A 264 8.28 -5.68 7.34
C ARG A 264 7.21 -6.17 6.36
N ALA A 265 7.05 -5.49 5.22
CA ALA A 265 6.03 -5.83 4.22
C ALA A 265 6.22 -7.24 3.64
N GLU A 266 7.47 -7.67 3.50
CA GLU A 266 7.89 -8.98 3.00
C GLU A 266 7.43 -10.15 3.87
N ASP A 267 7.08 -9.92 5.14
CA ASP A 267 6.56 -10.95 6.04
C ASP A 267 5.03 -11.06 6.04
N GLY A 268 4.32 -10.09 5.45
CA GLY A 268 2.86 -10.07 5.44
C GLY A 268 2.31 -9.73 4.05
N PRO A 269 2.02 -8.45 3.75
CA PRO A 269 1.43 -8.01 2.47
C PRO A 269 2.15 -8.50 1.20
N PHE A 270 3.46 -8.74 1.27
CA PHE A 270 4.29 -9.26 0.18
C PHE A 270 4.85 -10.68 0.45
N LEU A 271 4.32 -11.41 1.44
CA LEU A 271 4.75 -12.78 1.75
C LEU A 271 4.75 -13.68 0.51
N TYR A 272 3.67 -13.63 -0.28
CA TYR A 272 3.55 -14.45 -1.49
C TYR A 272 4.37 -13.94 -2.67
N HIS A 273 4.76 -12.66 -2.67
CA HIS A 273 5.73 -12.13 -3.61
C HIS A 273 7.11 -12.70 -3.33
N VAL A 274 7.53 -12.72 -2.06
CA VAL A 274 8.79 -13.34 -1.64
C VAL A 274 8.78 -14.84 -1.97
N ALA A 275 7.71 -15.56 -1.62
CA ALA A 275 7.57 -16.98 -1.94
C ALA A 275 7.58 -17.27 -3.46
N ALA A 276 7.17 -16.30 -4.27
CA ALA A 276 7.22 -16.37 -5.72
C ALA A 276 8.56 -15.91 -6.32
N GLY A 277 9.54 -15.49 -5.50
CA GLY A 277 10.79 -14.90 -5.97
C GLY A 277 10.56 -13.60 -6.74
N TRP A 278 9.54 -12.83 -6.35
CA TRP A 278 9.05 -11.62 -7.03
C TRP A 278 8.64 -11.83 -8.50
N ASN A 279 8.50 -13.08 -8.94
CA ASN A 279 8.12 -13.44 -10.30
C ASN A 279 6.59 -13.42 -10.47
N ARG A 280 6.11 -12.69 -11.48
CA ARG A 280 4.68 -12.48 -11.74
C ARG A 280 3.91 -13.75 -12.11
N ALA A 281 4.54 -14.70 -12.81
CA ALA A 281 3.89 -15.96 -13.18
C ALA A 281 3.75 -16.85 -11.94
N ASN A 282 4.82 -16.98 -11.17
CA ASN A 282 4.81 -17.74 -9.92
C ASN A 282 3.85 -17.11 -8.90
N LEU A 283 3.73 -15.78 -8.84
CA LEU A 283 2.78 -15.12 -7.96
C LEU A 283 1.33 -15.49 -8.32
N LYS A 284 0.98 -15.59 -9.61
CA LYS A 284 -0.36 -16.07 -10.00
C LYS A 284 -0.59 -17.52 -9.57
N VAL A 285 0.44 -18.37 -9.64
CA VAL A 285 0.36 -19.73 -9.11
C VAL A 285 0.03 -19.70 -7.61
N GLN A 286 0.77 -18.91 -6.83
CA GLN A 286 0.50 -18.75 -5.38
C GLN A 286 -0.95 -18.28 -5.14
N LEU A 287 -1.37 -17.20 -5.79
CA LEU A 287 -2.61 -16.52 -5.44
C LEU A 287 -3.88 -17.18 -6.03
N MET A 288 -3.77 -17.88 -7.16
CA MET A 288 -4.93 -18.34 -7.95
C MET A 288 -4.99 -19.85 -8.11
N MET A 289 -3.84 -20.55 -8.11
CA MET A 289 -3.76 -21.96 -8.54
C MET A 289 -3.38 -22.93 -7.42
N ARG A 290 -2.97 -22.41 -6.25
CA ARG A 290 -2.74 -23.20 -5.04
C ARG A 290 -3.84 -22.93 -4.01
N PRO A 291 -4.20 -23.91 -3.17
CA PRO A 291 -5.05 -23.66 -2.02
C PRO A 291 -4.45 -22.58 -1.12
N ALA A 292 -5.29 -21.73 -0.54
CA ALA A 292 -4.88 -20.82 0.51
C ALA A 292 -4.42 -21.61 1.75
N ALA A 293 -3.41 -21.08 2.42
CA ALA A 293 -2.91 -21.57 3.69
C ALA A 293 -3.98 -21.51 4.79
N GLU A 294 -3.73 -22.19 5.90
CA GLU A 294 -4.56 -22.08 7.10
C GLU A 294 -4.40 -20.69 7.71
N HIS A 295 -3.15 -20.24 7.85
CA HIS A 295 -2.82 -18.92 8.36
C HIS A 295 -2.39 -17.99 7.22
N LEU A 296 -3.18 -16.95 6.98
CA LEU A 296 -2.92 -15.96 5.94
C LEU A 296 -2.35 -14.65 6.51
N PRO A 297 -1.56 -13.89 5.73
CA PRO A 297 -1.22 -12.53 6.11
C PRO A 297 -2.50 -11.69 6.12
N PRO A 298 -2.60 -10.63 6.95
CA PRO A 298 -3.83 -9.84 7.11
C PRO A 298 -4.32 -9.20 5.80
N MET A 299 -3.40 -9.03 4.85
CA MET A 299 -3.71 -8.60 3.50
C MET A 299 -2.66 -9.11 2.51
N VAL A 300 -2.95 -8.97 1.21
CA VAL A 300 -2.01 -9.17 0.10
C VAL A 300 -2.05 -7.95 -0.81
N LYS A 301 -0.91 -7.28 -0.99
CA LYS A 301 -0.79 -6.11 -1.85
C LYS A 301 -0.42 -6.51 -3.28
N LEU A 302 -1.25 -6.16 -4.26
CA LEU A 302 -0.93 -6.37 -5.68
C LEU A 302 -0.28 -5.11 -6.27
N ARG A 303 0.91 -5.23 -6.84
CA ARG A 303 1.57 -4.12 -7.55
C ARG A 303 1.01 -4.00 -8.97
N LYS A 304 1.23 -2.87 -9.63
CA LYS A 304 0.76 -2.65 -11.01
C LYS A 304 1.11 -3.80 -11.97
N PRO A 305 2.35 -4.33 -11.99
CA PRO A 305 2.71 -5.46 -12.86
C PRO A 305 2.05 -6.79 -12.49
N ASP A 306 1.70 -6.99 -11.22
CA ASP A 306 1.17 -8.27 -10.70
C ASP A 306 -0.24 -8.54 -11.25
N ARG A 307 -1.05 -7.47 -11.36
CA ARG A 307 -2.43 -7.49 -11.84
C ARG A 307 -2.58 -7.92 -13.30
N LYS A 308 -1.51 -7.78 -14.09
CA LYS A 308 -1.55 -8.06 -15.53
C LYS A 308 -1.98 -9.50 -15.78
N ARG A 309 -3.06 -9.68 -16.55
CA ARG A 309 -3.71 -10.96 -16.92
C ARG A 309 -4.45 -11.68 -15.79
N MET A 310 -4.48 -11.16 -14.56
CA MET A 310 -5.24 -11.82 -13.48
C MET A 310 -6.73 -11.91 -13.84
N GLU A 311 -7.33 -10.82 -14.33
CA GLU A 311 -8.74 -10.82 -14.76
C GLU A 311 -9.00 -11.81 -15.90
N LEU A 312 -8.09 -11.90 -16.88
CA LEU A 312 -8.21 -12.90 -17.95
C LEU A 312 -8.20 -14.32 -17.37
N TYR A 313 -7.35 -14.60 -16.38
CA TYR A 313 -7.29 -15.93 -15.77
C TYR A 313 -8.57 -16.23 -14.97
N MET A 314 -9.12 -15.24 -14.25
CA MET A 314 -10.41 -15.33 -13.58
C MET A 314 -11.54 -15.64 -14.57
N GLN A 315 -11.63 -14.89 -15.67
CA GLN A 315 -12.63 -15.10 -16.73
C GLN A 315 -12.52 -16.47 -17.42
N ARG A 316 -11.34 -17.09 -17.39
CA ARG A 316 -11.08 -18.41 -17.99
C ARG A 316 -11.14 -19.56 -16.99
N GLY A 317 -11.58 -19.32 -15.76
CA GLY A 317 -11.70 -20.35 -14.73
C GLY A 317 -10.36 -20.90 -14.25
N LEU A 318 -9.26 -20.15 -14.44
CA LEU A 318 -7.92 -20.52 -13.97
C LEU A 318 -7.67 -20.08 -12.52
N VAL A 319 -8.73 -20.17 -11.71
CA VAL A 319 -8.74 -19.79 -10.29
C VAL A 319 -9.42 -20.91 -9.52
N ARG A 320 -8.72 -21.46 -8.54
CA ARG A 320 -9.32 -22.41 -7.61
C ARG A 320 -10.22 -21.67 -6.64
N ALA A 321 -11.39 -22.23 -6.33
CA ALA A 321 -12.29 -21.67 -5.33
C ALA A 321 -11.65 -21.56 -3.93
N ASP A 322 -10.75 -22.49 -3.58
CA ASP A 322 -10.05 -22.53 -2.30
C ASP A 322 -8.71 -21.76 -2.30
N SER A 323 -8.32 -21.10 -3.39
CA SER A 323 -7.16 -20.21 -3.45
C SER A 323 -7.42 -18.86 -2.79
N ILE A 324 -6.39 -18.02 -2.59
CA ILE A 324 -6.57 -16.68 -2.02
C ILE A 324 -7.52 -15.84 -2.88
N VAL A 325 -7.27 -15.78 -4.20
CA VAL A 325 -8.15 -15.02 -5.12
C VAL A 325 -9.54 -15.64 -5.17
N GLY A 326 -9.66 -16.98 -5.16
CA GLY A 326 -10.95 -17.66 -5.15
C GLY A 326 -11.78 -17.37 -3.90
N ARG A 327 -11.15 -17.41 -2.72
CA ARG A 327 -11.82 -17.17 -1.43
C ARG A 327 -12.24 -15.71 -1.24
N PHE A 328 -11.35 -14.77 -1.56
CA PHE A 328 -11.54 -13.36 -1.19
C PHE A 328 -12.01 -12.47 -2.35
N LEU A 329 -11.80 -12.87 -3.60
CA LEU A 329 -12.22 -12.13 -4.79
C LEU A 329 -13.11 -12.97 -5.72
N GLY A 330 -13.50 -14.19 -5.33
CA GLY A 330 -14.38 -15.05 -6.13
C GLY A 330 -15.80 -14.50 -6.26
N ASN A 331 -16.58 -15.03 -7.21
CA ASN A 331 -18.01 -14.73 -7.25
C ASN A 331 -18.71 -15.42 -6.09
N ALA A 332 -19.51 -14.68 -5.31
CA ALA A 332 -20.42 -15.23 -4.30
C ALA A 332 -21.57 -16.09 -4.90
N GLY A 333 -21.50 -16.54 -6.16
CA GLY A 333 -22.64 -17.14 -6.84
C GLY A 333 -22.39 -18.00 -8.09
N THR A 334 -21.17 -18.48 -8.36
CA THR A 334 -21.02 -19.55 -9.36
C THR A 334 -21.19 -20.90 -8.65
N PRO A 335 -22.24 -21.70 -8.95
CA PRO A 335 -22.40 -23.02 -8.35
C PRO A 335 -21.14 -23.85 -8.57
N ARG A 336 -20.75 -24.61 -7.54
CA ARG A 336 -19.75 -25.67 -7.70
C ARG A 336 -20.30 -26.64 -8.76
N ALA A 337 -19.70 -26.62 -9.95
CA ALA A 337 -19.90 -27.67 -10.95
C ALA A 337 -19.04 -28.88 -10.60
#